data_AF-A0A2G6GDQ9-F1
#
_entry.id   AF-A0A2G6GDQ9-F1
#
_cell.length_a   1.000
_cell.length_b   1.000
_cell.length_c   1.000
_cell.angle_alpha   90.00
_cell.angle_beta   90.00
_cell.angle_gamma   90.00
#
_symmetry.space_group_name_H-M   'P 1'
#
loop_
_entity.id
_entity.type
_entity.pdbx_description
1 polymer ?
#
loop_
_entity_poly.entity_id
_entity_poly.type
_entity_poly.pdbx_seq_one_letter_code
_entity_poly.pdbx_strand_id
1 'polypeptide(L)'
;MSKKSLGKMQFGLQYLYIYFIINFSFMLTNLSKDLSKAVLHLKSEFSKLQVGRANPALVEGILIEAYGTSQPLKNIAAVSNLDGQTLTIQPWDKTLIHDIEKGISNANIGLAPTNNGESLLIKVPPLTEERRREITKTAGNMSEEAKISVRNIRAEYKKKVDMAKSEKEISEDEAKNYETQLQKQIDASIKEIDTISGEKEADIMKV
;
A
#
# COMPACT_ATOMS: atom_id res chain seq x y z
N MET A 1 -53.95 14.02 -26.60
CA MET A 1 -52.53 13.70 -26.93
C MET A 1 -52.45 12.28 -27.49
N SER A 2 -51.87 12.10 -28.68
CA SER A 2 -51.79 10.80 -29.37
C SER A 2 -50.79 9.85 -28.71
N LYS A 3 -51.09 8.54 -28.68
CA LYS A 3 -50.23 7.45 -28.15
C LYS A 3 -48.79 7.47 -28.70
N LYS A 4 -48.56 8.01 -29.91
CA LYS A 4 -47.22 8.22 -30.50
C LYS A 4 -46.38 9.27 -29.78
N SER A 5 -46.99 10.27 -29.13
CA SER A 5 -46.28 11.31 -28.37
C SER A 5 -45.87 10.86 -26.97
N LEU A 6 -46.69 10.01 -26.31
CA LEU A 6 -46.34 9.39 -25.03
C LEU A 6 -45.17 8.41 -25.17
N GLY A 7 -45.12 7.61 -26.24
CA GLY A 7 -44.01 6.69 -26.50
C GLY A 7 -42.66 7.40 -26.70
N LYS A 8 -42.64 8.54 -27.42
CA LYS A 8 -41.41 9.33 -27.59
C LYS A 8 -40.94 10.01 -26.29
N MET A 9 -41.88 10.44 -25.42
CA MET A 9 -41.53 10.96 -24.09
C MET A 9 -41.00 9.88 -23.15
N GLN A 10 -41.58 8.68 -23.15
CA GLN A 10 -41.09 7.55 -22.35
C GLN A 10 -39.69 7.10 -22.76
N PHE A 11 -39.39 7.02 -24.06
CA PHE A 11 -38.05 6.68 -24.54
C PHE A 11 -36.99 7.74 -24.18
N GLY A 12 -37.35 9.02 -24.19
CA GLY A 12 -36.45 10.11 -23.76
C GLY A 12 -36.14 10.09 -22.26
N LEU A 13 -37.15 9.85 -21.42
CA LEU A 13 -36.99 9.69 -19.98
C LEU A 13 -36.14 8.46 -19.62
N GLN A 14 -36.31 7.36 -20.35
CA GLN A 14 -35.51 6.14 -20.15
C GLN A 14 -34.04 6.36 -20.53
N TYR A 15 -33.74 7.13 -21.58
CA TYR A 15 -32.37 7.50 -21.95
C TYR A 15 -31.70 8.39 -20.92
N LEU A 16 -32.41 9.39 -20.40
CA LEU A 16 -31.95 10.27 -19.32
C LEU A 16 -31.64 9.47 -18.05
N TYR A 17 -32.50 8.53 -17.69
CA TYR A 17 -32.31 7.66 -16.54
C TYR A 17 -31.08 6.74 -16.69
N ILE A 18 -30.86 6.17 -17.87
CA ILE A 18 -29.66 5.36 -18.16
C ILE A 18 -28.39 6.21 -18.09
N TYR A 19 -28.40 7.40 -18.70
CA TYR A 19 -27.26 8.33 -18.65
C TYR A 19 -26.92 8.76 -17.21
N PHE A 20 -27.94 8.97 -16.40
CA PHE A 20 -27.79 9.25 -14.97
C PHE A 20 -27.19 8.07 -14.21
N ILE A 21 -27.68 6.84 -14.39
CA ILE A 21 -27.12 5.64 -13.73
C ILE A 21 -25.65 5.44 -14.10
N ILE A 22 -25.28 5.69 -15.36
CA ILE A 22 -23.90 5.58 -15.83
C ILE A 22 -23.03 6.62 -15.14
N ASN A 23 -23.47 7.89 -15.06
CA ASN A 23 -22.74 8.93 -14.33
C ASN A 23 -22.64 8.64 -12.82
N PHE A 24 -23.71 8.09 -12.22
CA PHE A 24 -23.76 7.66 -10.83
C PHE A 24 -22.67 6.63 -10.53
N SER A 25 -22.70 5.55 -11.33
CA SER A 25 -21.76 4.45 -11.22
C SER A 25 -20.32 4.94 -11.45
N PHE A 26 -20.12 5.83 -12.43
CA PHE A 26 -18.82 6.39 -12.73
C PHE A 26 -18.25 7.23 -11.58
N MET A 27 -19.07 8.08 -10.96
CA MET A 27 -18.64 8.92 -9.82
C MET A 27 -18.21 8.07 -8.63
N LEU A 28 -19.00 7.05 -8.25
CA LEU A 28 -18.64 6.15 -7.15
C LEU A 28 -17.43 5.26 -7.47
N THR A 29 -17.25 4.90 -8.74
CA THR A 29 -16.07 4.16 -9.19
C THR A 29 -14.81 5.01 -9.04
N ASN A 30 -14.87 6.30 -9.39
CA ASN A 30 -13.74 7.20 -9.22
C ASN A 30 -13.44 7.48 -7.74
N LEU A 31 -14.48 7.68 -6.93
CA LEU A 31 -14.35 7.80 -5.48
C LEU A 31 -13.58 6.60 -4.91
N SER A 32 -14.01 5.38 -5.23
CA SER A 32 -13.33 4.17 -4.79
C SER A 32 -11.88 4.12 -5.24
N LYS A 33 -11.57 4.49 -6.49
CA LYS A 33 -10.19 4.54 -7.01
C LYS A 33 -9.33 5.54 -6.24
N ASP A 34 -9.84 6.74 -5.97
CA ASP A 34 -9.08 7.78 -5.28
C ASP A 34 -8.84 7.43 -3.81
N LEU A 35 -9.83 6.82 -3.15
CA LEU A 35 -9.68 6.27 -1.81
C LEU A 35 -8.65 5.13 -1.78
N SER A 36 -8.71 4.20 -2.73
CA SER A 36 -7.73 3.12 -2.86
C SER A 36 -6.31 3.66 -3.07
N LYS A 37 -6.13 4.73 -3.85
CA LYS A 37 -4.82 5.38 -4.01
C LYS A 37 -4.29 5.92 -2.68
N ALA A 38 -5.13 6.55 -1.86
CA ALA A 38 -4.72 7.04 -0.54
C ALA A 38 -4.25 5.90 0.38
N VAL A 39 -4.98 4.79 0.39
CA VAL A 39 -4.61 3.58 1.15
C VAL A 39 -3.33 2.93 0.61
N LEU A 40 -3.19 2.81 -0.71
CA LEU A 40 -1.99 2.25 -1.34
C LEU A 40 -0.76 3.11 -1.07
N HIS A 41 -0.92 4.43 -1.06
CA HIS A 41 0.15 5.35 -0.69
C HIS A 41 0.60 5.10 0.76
N LEU A 42 -0.33 5.00 1.71
CA LEU A 42 0.00 4.67 3.11
C LEU A 42 0.76 3.33 3.22
N LYS A 43 0.29 2.27 2.53
CA LYS A 43 0.98 0.97 2.50
C LYS A 43 2.40 1.09 1.95
N SER A 44 2.59 1.87 0.89
CA SER A 44 3.90 2.13 0.30
C SER A 44 4.80 2.91 1.27
N GLU A 45 4.27 3.91 1.98
CA GLU A 45 5.06 4.67 2.94
C GLU A 45 5.44 3.80 4.16
N PHE A 46 4.52 2.97 4.67
CA PHE A 46 4.80 2.00 5.73
C PHE A 46 5.84 0.94 5.34
N SER A 47 5.94 0.55 4.07
CA SER A 47 6.99 -0.38 3.62
C SER A 47 8.40 0.23 3.70
N LYS A 48 8.52 1.56 3.71
CA LYS A 48 9.81 2.25 3.84
C LYS A 48 10.28 2.32 5.30
N LEU A 49 9.38 2.13 6.27
CA LEU A 49 9.73 2.10 7.68
C LEU A 49 10.48 0.80 8.00
N GLN A 50 11.78 0.93 8.29
CA GLN A 50 12.62 -0.17 8.72
C GLN A 50 12.30 -0.56 10.17
N VAL A 51 11.65 -1.70 10.33
CA VAL A 51 11.16 -2.20 11.63
C VAL A 51 12.17 -3.08 12.35
N GLY A 52 13.43 -3.12 11.88
CA GLY A 52 14.45 -4.05 12.42
C GLY A 52 14.22 -5.52 12.03
N ARG A 53 13.28 -5.79 11.12
CA ARG A 53 13.09 -7.13 10.57
C ARG A 53 14.18 -7.44 9.54
N ALA A 54 14.55 -8.72 9.48
CA ALA A 54 15.22 -9.30 8.33
C ALA A 54 14.42 -8.97 7.05
N ASN A 55 15.05 -8.28 6.10
CA ASN A 55 14.47 -7.99 4.79
C ASN A 55 15.50 -8.36 3.70
N PRO A 56 15.17 -9.23 2.73
CA PRO A 56 16.07 -9.62 1.65
C PRO A 56 16.66 -8.44 0.88
N ALA A 57 15.88 -7.36 0.75
CA ALA A 57 16.30 -6.13 0.08
C ALA A 57 17.54 -5.46 0.71
N LEU A 58 17.88 -5.80 1.96
CA LEU A 58 19.11 -5.32 2.62
C LEU A 58 20.38 -5.86 1.96
N VAL A 59 20.31 -7.03 1.34
CA VAL A 59 21.49 -7.75 0.82
C VAL A 59 21.41 -8.08 -0.68
N GLU A 60 20.22 -8.15 -1.27
CA GLU A 60 20.00 -8.52 -2.69
C GLU A 60 20.77 -7.66 -3.70
N GLY A 61 21.00 -6.38 -3.37
CA GLY A 61 21.71 -5.43 -4.22
C GLY A 61 23.23 -5.44 -4.06
N ILE A 62 23.76 -6.19 -3.09
CA ILE A 62 25.21 -6.25 -2.85
C ILE A 62 25.87 -6.93 -4.05
N LEU A 63 26.91 -6.28 -4.57
CA LEU A 63 27.72 -6.82 -5.66
C LEU A 63 28.73 -7.82 -5.11
N ILE A 64 28.70 -9.04 -5.63
CA ILE A 64 29.58 -10.14 -5.28
C ILE A 64 30.42 -10.50 -6.50
N GLU A 65 31.72 -10.72 -6.30
CA GLU A 65 32.58 -11.27 -7.35
C GLU A 65 32.33 -12.77 -7.47
N ALA A 66 31.78 -13.18 -8.61
CA ALA A 66 31.53 -14.58 -8.94
C ALA A 66 32.01 -14.86 -10.36
N TYR A 67 32.76 -15.95 -10.55
CA TYR A 67 33.29 -16.37 -11.85
C TYR A 67 34.06 -15.26 -12.60
N GLY A 68 34.80 -14.41 -11.86
CA GLY A 68 35.59 -13.31 -12.43
C GLY A 68 34.78 -12.08 -12.86
N THR A 69 33.49 -12.01 -12.53
CA THR A 69 32.63 -10.85 -12.80
C THR A 69 31.88 -10.41 -11.54
N SER A 70 31.55 -9.12 -11.44
CA SER A 70 30.76 -8.61 -10.32
C SER A 70 29.27 -8.67 -10.65
N GLN A 71 28.48 -9.35 -9.83
CA GLN A 71 27.04 -9.54 -10.03
C GLN A 71 26.26 -9.30 -8.72
N PRO A 72 25.02 -8.78 -8.79
CA PRO A 72 24.17 -8.64 -7.61
C PRO A 72 23.87 -9.98 -6.94
N LEU A 73 23.84 -10.00 -5.60
CA LEU A 73 23.60 -11.20 -4.79
C LEU A 73 22.35 -11.97 -5.22
N LYS A 74 21.26 -11.26 -5.56
CA LYS A 74 19.99 -11.86 -6.02
C LYS A 74 20.14 -12.78 -7.25
N ASN A 75 21.19 -12.62 -8.05
CA ASN A 75 21.42 -13.44 -9.25
C ASN A 75 22.18 -14.73 -8.94
N ILE A 76 22.90 -14.78 -7.82
CA ILE A 76 23.80 -15.89 -7.46
C ILE A 76 23.31 -16.69 -6.25
N ALA A 77 22.33 -16.19 -5.50
CA ALA A 77 21.74 -16.85 -4.35
C ALA A 77 20.25 -16.54 -4.19
N ALA A 78 19.51 -17.48 -3.61
CA ALA A 78 18.20 -17.22 -3.04
C ALA A 78 18.35 -16.53 -1.68
N VAL A 79 17.69 -15.39 -1.49
CA VAL A 79 17.63 -14.69 -0.21
C VAL A 79 16.21 -14.80 0.33
N SER A 80 16.07 -15.27 1.57
CA SER A 80 14.76 -15.36 2.22
C SER A 80 14.86 -15.12 3.72
N ASN A 81 13.73 -14.87 4.36
CA ASN A 81 13.66 -14.74 5.81
C ASN A 81 13.53 -16.13 6.42
N LEU A 82 14.46 -16.49 7.30
CA LEU A 82 14.33 -17.69 8.13
C LEU A 82 13.36 -17.43 9.29
N ASP A 83 13.50 -16.28 9.93
CA ASP A 83 12.59 -15.76 10.96
C ASP A 83 12.50 -14.23 10.88
N GLY A 84 11.93 -13.58 11.90
CA GLY A 84 11.76 -12.13 11.92
C GLY A 84 13.06 -11.32 11.95
N GLN A 85 14.18 -11.91 12.40
CA GLN A 85 15.47 -11.24 12.59
C GLN A 85 16.61 -11.91 11.83
N THR A 86 16.39 -13.07 11.22
CA THR A 86 17.42 -13.85 10.52
C THR A 86 17.10 -13.99 9.03
N LEU A 87 18.02 -13.53 8.18
CA LEU A 87 18.04 -13.85 6.74
C LEU A 87 18.80 -15.13 6.50
N THR A 88 18.32 -15.94 5.56
CA THR A 88 19.08 -17.03 4.97
C THR A 88 19.43 -16.68 3.53
N ILE A 89 20.66 -16.97 3.15
CA ILE A 89 21.19 -16.81 1.81
C ILE A 89 21.65 -18.19 1.38
N GLN A 90 20.98 -18.73 0.37
CA GLN A 90 21.27 -20.04 -0.19
C GLN A 90 21.84 -19.89 -1.61
N PRO A 91 23.15 -20.04 -1.78
CA PRO A 91 23.78 -19.93 -3.09
C PRO A 91 23.31 -21.02 -4.04
N TRP A 92 23.17 -20.69 -5.33
CA TRP A 92 22.88 -21.69 -6.36
C TRP A 92 24.07 -22.63 -6.58
N ASP A 93 25.29 -22.13 -6.35
CA ASP A 93 26.54 -22.88 -6.35
C ASP A 93 27.22 -22.74 -4.99
N LYS A 94 27.37 -23.87 -4.28
CA LYS A 94 27.97 -23.92 -2.94
C LYS A 94 29.44 -23.47 -2.92
N THR A 95 30.15 -23.53 -4.06
CA THR A 95 31.54 -23.08 -4.14
C THR A 95 31.69 -21.57 -3.92
N LEU A 96 30.62 -20.80 -4.18
CA LEU A 96 30.58 -19.35 -4.02
C LEU A 96 30.29 -18.87 -2.59
N ILE A 97 30.06 -19.78 -1.64
CA ILE A 97 29.70 -19.42 -0.26
C ILE A 97 30.71 -18.43 0.34
N HIS A 98 32.02 -18.68 0.15
CA HIS A 98 33.07 -17.82 0.70
C HIS A 98 33.14 -16.44 0.03
N ASP A 99 32.89 -16.39 -1.27
CA ASP A 99 32.88 -15.14 -2.03
C ASP A 99 31.68 -14.26 -1.64
N ILE A 100 30.53 -14.89 -1.40
CA ILE A 100 29.33 -14.23 -0.88
C ILE A 100 29.57 -13.70 0.54
N GLU A 101 30.15 -14.52 1.43
CA GLU A 101 30.49 -14.14 2.80
C GLU A 101 31.40 -12.91 2.84
N LYS A 102 32.44 -12.90 2.01
CA LYS A 102 33.34 -11.75 1.84
C LYS A 102 32.64 -10.54 1.25
N GLY A 103 31.86 -10.70 0.19
CA GLY A 103 31.20 -9.57 -0.46
C GLY A 103 30.20 -8.86 0.45
N ILE A 104 29.49 -9.59 1.29
CA ILE A 104 28.58 -9.02 2.31
C ILE A 104 29.36 -8.28 3.39
N SER A 105 30.47 -8.86 3.87
CA SER A 105 31.33 -8.21 4.86
C SER A 105 31.97 -6.93 4.32
N ASN A 106 32.40 -6.96 3.05
CA ASN A 106 33.02 -5.83 2.35
C ASN A 106 32.03 -4.71 2.01
N ALA A 107 30.73 -5.03 1.88
CA ALA A 107 29.68 -4.04 1.67
C ALA A 107 29.54 -3.04 2.84
N ASN A 108 30.13 -3.36 4.01
CA ASN A 108 30.17 -2.50 5.20
C ASN A 108 28.78 -2.03 5.67
N ILE A 109 27.78 -2.90 5.52
CA ILE A 109 26.39 -2.63 5.93
C ILE A 109 26.11 -2.99 7.40
N GLY A 110 27.14 -3.31 8.18
CA GLY A 110 27.01 -3.68 9.59
C GLY A 110 26.39 -5.05 9.85
N LEU A 111 26.32 -5.91 8.83
CA LEU A 111 25.80 -7.29 8.93
C LEU A 111 26.95 -8.29 8.83
N ALA A 112 26.94 -9.31 9.71
CA ALA A 112 27.92 -10.38 9.72
C ALA A 112 27.25 -11.72 9.38
N PRO A 113 27.50 -12.30 8.19
CA PRO A 113 26.99 -13.62 7.84
C PRO A 113 27.68 -14.73 8.64
N THR A 114 26.91 -15.73 9.06
CA THR A 114 27.38 -16.96 9.71
C THR A 114 27.20 -18.11 8.73
N ASN A 115 28.28 -18.83 8.45
CA ASN A 115 28.30 -19.93 7.50
C ASN A 115 28.02 -21.27 8.20
N ASN A 116 27.05 -22.04 7.68
CA ASN A 116 26.75 -23.39 8.17
C ASN A 116 27.11 -24.51 7.18
N GLY A 117 27.88 -24.20 6.13
CA GLY A 117 28.34 -25.14 5.10
C GLY A 117 27.39 -25.30 3.90
N GLU A 118 26.11 -24.96 4.06
CA GLU A 118 25.12 -25.01 2.97
C GLU A 118 24.50 -23.66 2.63
N SER A 119 24.48 -22.75 3.60
CA SER A 119 23.84 -21.45 3.53
C SER A 119 24.56 -20.45 4.44
N LEU A 120 24.32 -19.16 4.22
CA LEU A 120 24.77 -18.08 5.09
C LEU A 120 23.56 -17.53 5.85
N LEU A 121 23.71 -17.38 7.16
CA LEU A 121 22.70 -16.79 8.04
C LEU A 121 23.14 -15.40 8.47
N ILE A 122 22.29 -14.40 8.28
CA ILE A 122 22.56 -13.03 8.75
C ILE A 122 21.54 -12.67 9.81
N LYS A 123 22.04 -12.36 11.01
CA LYS A 123 21.22 -11.82 12.10
C LYS A 123 21.17 -10.30 12.00
N VAL A 124 19.97 -9.76 11.82
CA VAL A 124 19.69 -8.33 11.89
C VAL A 124 19.51 -7.96 13.36
N PRO A 125 20.33 -7.04 13.91
CA PRO A 125 20.17 -6.61 15.29
C PRO A 125 18.79 -6.00 15.54
N PRO A 126 18.16 -6.27 16.71
CA PRO A 126 16.90 -5.62 17.05
C PRO A 126 17.09 -4.11 17.22
N LEU A 127 16.05 -3.35 16.93
CA LEU A 127 16.05 -1.91 17.20
C LEU A 127 16.05 -1.64 18.71
N THR A 128 16.56 -0.49 19.12
CA THR A 128 16.41 -0.01 20.50
C THR A 128 14.97 0.40 20.76
N GLU A 129 14.52 0.39 22.02
CA GLU A 129 13.17 0.82 22.38
C GLU A 129 12.91 2.29 22.01
N GLU A 130 13.90 3.16 22.21
CA GLU A 130 13.84 4.56 21.81
C GLU A 130 13.61 4.68 20.30
N ARG A 131 14.36 3.93 19.49
CA ARG A 131 14.18 3.94 18.03
C ARG A 131 12.81 3.40 17.60
N ARG A 132 12.31 2.35 18.25
CA ARG A 132 10.95 1.84 18.00
C ARG A 132 9.90 2.91 18.28
N ARG A 133 9.99 3.61 19.41
CA ARG A 133 9.05 4.69 19.77
C ARG A 133 9.04 5.82 18.72
N GLU A 134 10.20 6.21 18.20
CA GLU A 134 10.30 7.20 17.12
C GLU A 134 9.60 6.74 15.84
N ILE A 135 9.82 5.47 15.45
CA ILE A 135 9.18 4.89 14.25
C ILE A 135 7.67 4.80 14.44
N THR A 136 7.20 4.38 15.62
CA THR A 136 5.76 4.35 15.96
C THR A 136 5.13 5.73 15.83
N LYS A 137 5.78 6.78 16.35
CA LYS A 137 5.31 8.16 16.21
C LYS A 137 5.23 8.59 14.74
N THR A 138 6.25 8.23 13.96
CA THR A 138 6.29 8.52 12.52
C THR A 138 5.16 7.81 11.79
N ALA A 139 4.93 6.53 12.08
CA ALA A 139 3.82 5.74 11.52
C ALA A 139 2.45 6.35 11.84
N GLY A 140 2.25 6.82 13.07
CA GLY A 140 1.04 7.52 13.48
C GLY A 140 0.78 8.80 12.67
N ASN A 141 1.83 9.61 12.44
CA ASN A 141 1.72 10.80 11.60
C ASN A 141 1.28 10.45 10.16
N MET A 142 1.87 9.42 9.56
CA MET A 142 1.54 8.98 8.20
C MET A 142 0.09 8.48 8.10
N SER A 143 -0.40 7.79 9.14
CA SER A 143 -1.80 7.36 9.25
C SER A 143 -2.76 8.55 9.30
N GLU A 144 -2.44 9.59 10.06
CA GLU A 144 -3.25 10.81 10.12
C GLU A 144 -3.23 11.59 8.81
N GLU A 145 -2.10 11.67 8.12
CA GLU A 145 -2.01 12.24 6.77
C GLU A 145 -2.92 11.50 5.76
N ALA A 146 -2.93 10.16 5.81
CA ALA A 146 -3.82 9.36 4.97
C ALA A 146 -5.30 9.64 5.28
N LYS A 147 -5.68 9.76 6.57
CA LYS A 147 -7.05 10.13 6.97
C LYS A 147 -7.42 11.54 6.52
N ILE A 148 -6.50 12.50 6.59
CA ILE A 148 -6.71 13.86 6.07
C ILE A 148 -6.97 13.81 4.56
N SER A 149 -6.19 13.03 3.81
CA SER A 149 -6.41 12.82 2.37
C SER A 149 -7.81 12.26 2.08
N VAL A 150 -8.25 11.23 2.82
CA VAL A 150 -9.61 10.68 2.71
C VAL A 150 -10.69 11.74 3.01
N ARG A 151 -10.49 12.59 4.03
CA ARG A 151 -11.43 13.67 4.36
C ARG A 151 -11.50 14.73 3.25
N ASN A 152 -10.38 15.04 2.61
CA ASN A 152 -10.32 15.96 1.47
C ASN A 152 -11.04 15.39 0.25
N ILE A 153 -10.82 14.10 -0.06
CA ILE A 153 -11.57 13.37 -1.11
C ILE A 153 -13.06 13.46 -0.83
N ARG A 154 -13.50 13.18 0.41
CA ARG A 154 -14.93 13.32 0.78
C ARG A 154 -15.46 14.72 0.48
N ALA A 155 -14.73 15.77 0.86
CA ALA A 155 -15.16 17.15 0.63
C ALA A 155 -15.31 17.48 -0.86
N GLU A 156 -14.37 17.01 -1.70
CA GLU A 156 -14.43 17.18 -3.15
C GLU A 156 -15.65 16.51 -3.77
N TYR A 157 -15.89 15.24 -3.43
CA TYR A 157 -17.03 14.49 -3.98
C TYR A 157 -18.36 15.00 -3.44
N LYS A 158 -18.42 15.42 -2.17
CA LYS A 158 -19.61 16.09 -1.63
C LYS A 158 -19.95 17.37 -2.41
N LYS A 159 -18.95 18.20 -2.70
CA LYS A 159 -19.14 19.42 -3.51
C LYS A 159 -19.70 19.09 -4.91
N LYS A 160 -19.24 18.02 -5.54
CA LYS A 160 -19.78 17.57 -6.85
C LYS A 160 -21.26 17.20 -6.76
N VAL A 161 -21.66 16.47 -5.71
CA VAL A 161 -23.07 16.12 -5.48
C VAL A 161 -23.92 17.37 -5.22
N ASP A 162 -23.44 18.28 -4.38
CA ASP A 162 -24.13 19.54 -4.07
C ASP A 162 -24.31 20.42 -5.33
N MET A 163 -23.30 20.48 -6.20
CA MET A 163 -23.37 21.20 -7.49
C MET A 163 -24.42 20.58 -8.41
N ALA A 164 -24.36 19.26 -8.64
CA ALA A 164 -25.31 18.56 -9.50
C ALA A 164 -26.77 18.71 -9.01
N LYS A 165 -26.96 18.75 -7.68
CA LYS A 165 -28.25 19.05 -7.06
C LYS A 165 -28.72 20.47 -7.36
N SER A 166 -27.84 21.46 -7.23
CA SER A 166 -28.16 22.87 -7.50
C SER A 166 -28.51 23.14 -8.97
N GLU A 167 -27.85 22.42 -9.87
CA GLU A 167 -28.06 22.48 -11.32
C GLU A 167 -29.26 21.65 -11.78
N LYS A 168 -29.95 20.96 -10.84
CA LYS A 168 -31.10 20.07 -11.07
C LYS A 168 -30.77 18.92 -12.04
N GLU A 169 -29.50 18.51 -12.10
CA GLU A 169 -29.08 17.31 -12.80
C GLU A 169 -29.53 16.04 -12.07
N ILE A 170 -29.70 16.15 -10.74
CA ILE A 170 -30.12 15.06 -9.85
C ILE A 170 -31.27 15.54 -8.94
N SER A 171 -32.13 14.61 -8.54
CA SER A 171 -33.19 14.85 -7.55
C SER A 171 -32.66 14.85 -6.11
N GLU A 172 -33.50 15.30 -5.17
CA GLU A 172 -33.20 15.30 -3.73
C GLU A 172 -32.94 13.87 -3.21
N ASP A 173 -33.78 12.92 -3.60
CA ASP A 173 -33.69 11.53 -3.18
C ASP A 173 -32.43 10.87 -3.72
N GLU A 174 -32.05 11.17 -4.96
CA GLU A 174 -30.82 10.70 -5.59
C GLU A 174 -29.59 11.27 -4.87
N ALA A 175 -29.55 12.59 -4.63
CA ALA A 175 -28.47 13.24 -3.88
C ALA A 175 -28.27 12.58 -2.51
N LYS A 176 -29.37 12.32 -1.78
CA LYS A 176 -29.32 11.65 -0.48
C LYS A 176 -28.78 10.22 -0.57
N ASN A 177 -29.14 9.48 -1.61
CA ASN A 177 -28.59 8.15 -1.86
C ASN A 177 -27.08 8.21 -2.17
N TYR A 178 -26.63 9.19 -2.98
CA TYR A 178 -25.20 9.43 -3.22
C TYR A 178 -24.44 9.71 -1.93
N GLU A 179 -24.92 10.64 -1.10
CA GLU A 179 -24.28 11.01 0.15
C GLU A 179 -24.15 9.79 1.08
N THR A 180 -25.17 8.94 1.13
CA THR A 180 -25.15 7.70 1.91
C THR A 180 -24.07 6.73 1.41
N GLN A 181 -23.97 6.53 0.10
CA GLN A 181 -22.97 5.63 -0.49
C GLN A 181 -21.55 6.20 -0.39
N LEU A 182 -21.38 7.50 -0.59
CA LEU A 182 -20.15 8.25 -0.37
C LEU A 182 -19.67 8.02 1.06
N GLN A 183 -20.50 8.31 2.06
CA GLN A 183 -20.14 8.17 3.47
C GLN A 183 -19.76 6.73 3.83
N LYS A 184 -20.49 5.73 3.29
CA LYS A 184 -20.15 4.31 3.49
C LYS A 184 -18.75 3.95 2.98
N GLN A 185 -18.35 4.44 1.80
CA GLN A 185 -17.01 4.18 1.26
C GLN A 185 -15.91 4.92 2.05
N ILE A 186 -16.19 6.13 2.52
CA ILE A 186 -15.28 6.88 3.39
C ILE A 186 -15.05 6.14 4.70
N ASP A 187 -16.12 5.71 5.38
CA ASP A 187 -16.03 5.01 6.67
C ASP A 187 -15.27 3.69 6.53
N ALA A 188 -15.51 2.95 5.44
CA ALA A 188 -14.78 1.73 5.14
C ALA A 188 -13.27 2.00 4.95
N SER A 189 -12.92 3.08 4.23
CA SER A 189 -11.52 3.44 3.97
C SER A 189 -10.79 3.91 5.23
N ILE A 190 -11.46 4.68 6.09
CA ILE A 190 -10.91 5.09 7.40
C ILE A 190 -10.65 3.86 8.27
N LYS A 191 -11.61 2.93 8.32
CA LYS A 191 -11.45 1.67 9.07
C LYS A 191 -10.31 0.81 8.52
N GLU A 192 -10.13 0.76 7.21
CA GLU A 192 -8.98 0.06 6.61
C GLU A 192 -7.66 0.70 7.03
N ILE A 193 -7.56 2.04 6.99
CA ILE A 193 -6.39 2.79 7.47
C ILE A 193 -6.10 2.48 8.94
N ASP A 194 -7.11 2.54 9.81
CA ASP A 194 -6.96 2.23 11.24
C ASP A 194 -6.46 0.79 11.46
N THR A 195 -6.97 -0.17 10.69
CA THR A 195 -6.55 -1.57 10.76
C THR A 195 -5.09 -1.73 10.38
N ILE A 196 -4.68 -1.18 9.22
CA ILE A 196 -3.30 -1.25 8.74
C ILE A 196 -2.34 -0.53 9.70
N SER A 197 -2.75 0.62 10.25
CA SER A 197 -1.97 1.37 11.24
C SER A 197 -1.75 0.54 12.50
N GLY A 198 -2.81 -0.05 13.05
CA GLY A 198 -2.72 -0.90 14.24
C GLY A 198 -1.85 -2.14 14.04
N GLU A 199 -1.96 -2.78 12.88
CA GLU A 199 -1.07 -3.90 12.51
C GLU A 199 0.39 -3.46 12.42
N LYS A 200 0.66 -2.30 11.82
CA LYS A 200 2.01 -1.76 11.68
C LYS A 200 2.60 -1.34 13.03
N GLU A 201 1.83 -0.71 13.91
CA GLU A 201 2.28 -0.34 15.26
C GLU A 201 2.59 -1.58 16.11
N ALA A 202 1.71 -2.59 16.06
CA ALA A 202 1.96 -3.86 16.74
C ALA A 202 3.21 -4.57 16.18
N ASP A 203 3.43 -4.50 14.87
CA ASP A 203 4.64 -5.01 14.23
C ASP A 203 5.90 -4.30 14.73
N ILE A 204 5.86 -2.95 14.82
CA ILE A 204 6.96 -2.14 15.34
C ILE A 204 7.32 -2.51 16.78
N MET A 205 6.33 -2.79 17.62
CA MET A 205 6.55 -3.02 19.05
C MET A 205 6.86 -4.47 19.43
N LYS A 206 6.59 -5.45 18.54
CA LYS A 206 6.85 -6.89 18.80
C LYS A 206 8.29 -7.32 18.56
N VAL A 207 9.06 -6.57 17.77
CA VAL A 207 10.45 -6.86 17.38
C VAL A 207 11.42 -6.25 18.38
#